data_AF-X1PNL5-F1
#
_entry.id   AF-X1PNL5-F1
#
_cell.length_a   1.000
_cell.length_b   1.000
_cell.length_c   1.000
_cell.angle_alpha   90.00
_cell.angle_beta   90.00
_cell.angle_gamma   90.00
#
_symmetry.space_group_name_H-M   'P 1'
#
loop_
_entity.id
_entity.type
_entity.pdbx_description
1 polymer ?
#
loop_
_entity_poly.entity_id
_entity_poly.type
_entity_poly.pdbx_seq_one_letter_code
_entity_poly.pdbx_strand_id
1 'polypeptide(L)'
;MKIITFLSDFGDTDWFVAVVKGEILKINKKVLIVDITHKLVPYNIHSAAFVLRSVYRNFPTGTIHLVVIDPGVGSERKPIIAESAGYYFVGPDNGVFSYIYNKDSRVYKINQKKRLSSTFHARDIFGPVAARLSKGSSPEVLGIMIKDYVKFEFPKIKKIKRGIQGEVIYID
;
A
#
# COMPACT_ATOMS: atom_id res chain seq x y z
N MET A 1 10.37 -11.96 14.05
CA MET A 1 9.12 -12.32 13.33
C MET A 1 8.79 -11.21 12.35
N LYS A 2 8.31 -11.50 11.13
CA LYS A 2 7.96 -10.47 10.13
C LYS A 2 6.47 -10.15 10.22
N ILE A 3 6.13 -8.88 10.03
CA ILE A 3 4.76 -8.36 10.09
C ILE A 3 4.36 -7.87 8.69
N ILE A 4 3.16 -8.24 8.27
CA ILE A 4 2.47 -7.61 7.14
C ILE A 4 1.26 -6.87 7.72
N THR A 5 1.19 -5.55 7.54
CA THR A 5 -0.06 -4.84 7.83
C THR A 5 -0.95 -4.85 6.60
N PHE A 6 -2.27 -4.83 6.76
CA PHE A 6 -3.19 -4.80 5.64
C PHE A 6 -4.20 -3.64 5.77
N LEU A 7 -4.20 -2.75 4.77
CA LEU A 7 -5.13 -1.61 4.64
C LEU A 7 -5.88 -1.74 3.31
N SER A 8 -7.21 -1.67 3.33
CA SER A 8 -8.02 -1.63 2.11
C SER A 8 -9.35 -0.92 2.30
N ASP A 9 -10.14 -0.87 1.23
CA ASP A 9 -11.54 -0.41 1.18
C ASP A 9 -12.53 -1.57 0.90
N PHE A 10 -12.16 -2.81 1.24
CA PHE A 10 -12.95 -4.01 0.91
C PHE A 10 -14.17 -4.25 1.80
N GLY A 11 -14.28 -3.52 2.91
CA GLY A 11 -15.23 -3.83 3.97
C GLY A 11 -14.87 -5.11 4.74
N ASP A 12 -15.78 -5.52 5.61
CA ASP A 12 -15.71 -6.72 6.45
C ASP A 12 -16.85 -7.72 6.21
N THR A 13 -17.69 -7.46 5.20
CA THR A 13 -18.87 -8.29 4.85
C THR A 13 -18.52 -9.42 3.89
N ASP A 14 -17.54 -9.20 3.01
CA ASP A 14 -17.20 -10.11 1.92
C ASP A 14 -15.88 -10.87 2.15
N TRP A 15 -15.67 -11.91 1.33
CA TRP A 15 -14.55 -12.84 1.44
C TRP A 15 -13.19 -12.28 0.99
N PHE A 16 -13.15 -11.06 0.45
CA PHE A 16 -11.97 -10.49 -0.20
C PHE A 16 -10.73 -10.44 0.72
N VAL A 17 -10.91 -9.95 1.95
CA VAL A 17 -9.81 -9.86 2.93
C VAL A 17 -9.27 -11.25 3.27
N ALA A 18 -10.17 -12.20 3.52
CA ALA A 18 -9.82 -13.57 3.90
C ALA A 18 -9.00 -14.28 2.81
N VAL A 19 -9.37 -14.12 1.54
CA VAL A 19 -8.64 -14.74 0.43
C VAL A 19 -7.26 -14.12 0.24
N VAL A 20 -7.09 -12.81 0.37
CA VAL A 20 -5.75 -12.18 0.32
C VAL A 20 -4.85 -12.72 1.44
N LYS A 21 -5.37 -12.81 2.67
CA LYS A 21 -4.65 -13.42 3.80
C LYS A 21 -4.31 -14.89 3.54
N GLY A 22 -5.23 -15.65 2.95
CA GLY A 22 -5.01 -17.04 2.54
C GLY A 22 -3.82 -17.17 1.59
N GLU A 23 -3.74 -16.35 0.54
CA GLU A 23 -2.61 -16.34 -0.40
C GLU A 23 -1.29 -15.95 0.26
N ILE A 24 -1.32 -14.99 1.20
CA ILE A 24 -0.14 -14.63 1.99
C ILE A 24 0.34 -15.84 2.80
N LEU A 25 -0.57 -16.52 3.51
CA LEU A 25 -0.25 -17.63 4.40
C LEU A 25 0.19 -18.89 3.65
N LYS A 26 -0.25 -19.10 2.41
CA LYS A 26 0.28 -20.17 1.53
C LYS A 26 1.80 -20.03 1.32
N ILE A 27 2.29 -18.80 1.22
CA ILE A 27 3.71 -18.50 0.99
C ILE A 27 4.50 -18.37 2.30
N ASN A 28 3.93 -17.71 3.31
CA ASN A 28 4.56 -17.58 4.62
C ASN A 28 3.58 -17.85 5.77
N LYS A 29 3.52 -19.11 6.21
CA LYS A 29 2.66 -19.56 7.32
C LYS A 29 2.99 -18.95 8.69
N LYS A 30 4.17 -18.33 8.85
CA LYS A 30 4.66 -17.78 10.13
C LYS A 30 4.60 -16.25 10.19
N VAL A 31 4.07 -15.59 9.15
CA VAL A 31 3.96 -14.14 9.13
C VAL A 31 2.80 -13.70 10.03
N LEU A 32 3.00 -12.62 10.78
CA LEU A 32 1.91 -11.98 11.50
C LEU A 32 1.22 -11.00 10.55
N ILE A 33 -0.08 -11.16 10.36
CA ILE A 33 -0.90 -10.23 9.57
C ILE A 33 -1.70 -9.36 10.54
N VAL A 34 -1.57 -8.05 10.42
CA VAL A 34 -2.29 -7.07 11.25
C VAL A 34 -3.12 -6.16 10.35
N ASP A 35 -4.44 -6.18 10.49
CA ASP A 35 -5.28 -5.26 9.73
C ASP A 35 -5.16 -3.85 10.33
N ILE A 36 -4.96 -2.85 9.49
CA ILE A 36 -5.08 -1.45 9.88
C ILE A 36 -6.57 -1.10 9.88
N THR A 37 -7.21 -1.26 8.72
CA THR A 37 -8.67 -1.21 8.55
C THR A 37 -9.00 -1.69 7.13
N HIS A 38 -10.23 -2.16 6.95
CA HIS A 38 -10.81 -2.45 5.64
C HIS A 38 -12.02 -1.56 5.33
N LYS A 39 -12.34 -0.62 6.23
CA LYS A 39 -13.57 0.19 6.21
C LYS A 39 -13.35 1.61 5.70
N LEU A 40 -12.28 1.83 4.94
CA LEU A 40 -12.12 3.12 4.27
C LEU A 40 -13.22 3.32 3.25
N VAL A 41 -13.59 4.59 3.05
CA VAL A 41 -14.50 4.97 1.96
C VAL A 41 -13.90 4.44 0.64
N PRO A 42 -14.68 3.69 -0.16
CA PRO A 42 -14.21 3.13 -1.41
C PRO A 42 -13.53 4.16 -2.29
N TYR A 43 -12.40 3.77 -2.87
CA TYR A 43 -11.61 4.54 -3.82
C TYR A 43 -10.99 5.84 -3.28
N ASN A 44 -11.09 6.12 -1.98
CA ASN A 44 -10.52 7.33 -1.40
C ASN A 44 -9.01 7.18 -1.12
N ILE A 45 -8.22 7.44 -2.15
CA ILE A 45 -6.76 7.34 -2.13
C ILE A 45 -6.13 8.32 -1.13
N HIS A 46 -6.68 9.52 -0.96
CA HIS A 46 -6.16 10.54 -0.04
C HIS A 46 -6.33 10.12 1.43
N SER A 47 -7.52 9.64 1.81
CA SER A 47 -7.74 9.12 3.16
C SER A 47 -6.89 7.88 3.44
N ALA A 48 -6.70 7.01 2.46
CA ALA A 48 -5.80 5.85 2.59
C ALA A 48 -4.34 6.28 2.80
N ALA A 49 -3.84 7.25 2.02
CA ALA A 49 -2.50 7.79 2.19
C ALA A 49 -2.32 8.43 3.57
N PHE A 50 -3.33 9.14 4.07
CA PHE A 50 -3.33 9.75 5.40
C PHE A 50 -3.31 8.70 6.53
N VAL A 51 -4.19 7.70 6.47
CA VAL A 51 -4.26 6.62 7.47
C VAL A 51 -2.95 5.84 7.48
N LEU A 52 -2.42 5.45 6.31
CA LEU A 52 -1.14 4.79 6.20
C LEU A 52 -0.01 5.60 6.85
N ARG A 53 0.10 6.89 6.50
CA ARG A 53 1.10 7.82 7.07
C ARG A 53 1.04 7.87 8.59
N SER A 54 -0.18 7.82 9.15
CA SER A 54 -0.43 7.97 10.58
C SER A 54 -0.10 6.72 11.39
N VAL A 55 -0.05 5.55 10.76
CA VAL A 55 0.09 4.25 11.45
C VAL A 55 1.44 3.58 11.22
N TYR A 56 2.03 3.72 10.03
CA TYR A 56 3.11 2.81 9.61
C TYR A 56 4.36 2.84 10.53
N ARG A 57 4.71 4.02 11.07
CA ARG A 57 5.88 4.20 11.95
C ARG A 57 5.70 3.60 13.35
N ASN A 58 4.49 3.22 13.73
CA ASN A 58 4.22 2.53 15.00
C ASN A 58 4.51 1.03 14.91
N PHE A 59 4.77 0.50 13.71
CA PHE A 59 5.23 -0.87 13.52
C PHE A 59 6.76 -0.94 13.54
N PRO A 60 7.36 -2.10 13.87
CA PRO A 60 8.80 -2.29 13.80
C PRO A 60 9.35 -2.07 12.38
N THR A 61 10.58 -1.54 12.28
CA THR A 61 11.31 -1.42 11.01
C THR A 61 11.35 -2.76 10.26
N GLY A 62 11.22 -2.69 8.93
CA GLY A 62 11.15 -3.85 8.04
C GLY A 62 9.77 -4.50 7.97
N THR A 63 8.75 -3.89 8.57
CA THR A 63 7.33 -4.23 8.35
C THR A 63 6.94 -3.96 6.90
N ILE A 64 6.09 -4.82 6.36
CA ILE A 64 5.53 -4.70 5.02
C ILE A 64 4.10 -4.18 5.13
N HIS A 65 3.82 -3.00 4.60
CA HIS A 65 2.47 -2.44 4.56
C HIS A 65 1.82 -2.76 3.22
N LEU A 66 0.92 -3.74 3.22
CA LEU A 66 0.05 -4.05 2.09
C LEU A 66 -1.12 -3.07 2.08
N VAL A 67 -1.24 -2.30 1.00
CA VAL A 67 -2.26 -1.25 0.86
C VAL A 67 -3.00 -1.41 -0.46
N VAL A 68 -4.31 -1.62 -0.40
CA VAL A 68 -5.12 -1.92 -1.58
C VAL A 68 -6.39 -1.07 -1.57
N ILE A 69 -6.26 0.15 -2.07
CA ILE A 69 -7.36 1.04 -2.45
C ILE A 69 -7.10 1.32 -3.92
N ASP A 70 -7.86 0.67 -4.81
CA ASP A 70 -7.45 0.49 -6.20
C ASP A 70 -8.62 0.60 -7.20
N PRO A 71 -9.18 1.83 -7.40
CA PRO A 71 -10.20 2.05 -8.41
C PRO A 71 -9.73 1.74 -9.84
N GLY A 72 -8.42 1.75 -10.08
CA GLY A 72 -7.80 1.50 -11.37
C GLY A 72 -7.39 0.03 -11.58
N VAL A 73 -7.90 -0.92 -10.81
CA VAL A 73 -7.58 -2.35 -11.00
C VAL A 73 -7.88 -2.77 -12.44
N GLY A 74 -6.99 -3.57 -13.04
CA GLY A 74 -7.10 -3.99 -14.44
C GLY A 74 -6.74 -2.93 -15.49
N SER A 75 -6.42 -1.69 -15.08
CA SER A 75 -5.90 -0.66 -15.98
C SER A 75 -4.38 -0.72 -16.14
N GLU A 76 -3.82 0.27 -16.83
CA GLU A 76 -2.37 0.48 -17.02
C GLU A 76 -1.61 0.85 -15.73
N ARG A 77 -2.30 1.09 -14.61
CA ARG A 77 -1.67 1.46 -13.34
C ARG A 77 -0.68 0.37 -12.86
N LYS A 78 0.54 0.78 -12.53
CA LYS A 78 1.62 -0.14 -12.17
C LYS A 78 1.37 -0.74 -10.78
N PRO A 79 1.51 -2.06 -10.58
CA PRO A 79 1.69 -2.60 -9.24
C PRO A 79 3.12 -2.29 -8.78
N ILE A 80 3.28 -1.76 -7.58
CA ILE A 80 4.59 -1.30 -7.09
C ILE A 80 4.94 -1.82 -5.70
N ILE A 81 6.24 -1.89 -5.46
CA ILE A 81 6.85 -1.96 -4.13
C ILE A 81 7.55 -0.60 -3.92
N ALA A 82 7.24 0.09 -2.84
CA ALA A 82 8.05 1.21 -2.38
C ALA A 82 8.83 0.80 -1.12
N GLU A 83 10.10 1.14 -1.08
CA GLU A 83 10.94 1.06 0.11
C GLU A 83 11.20 2.48 0.60
N SER A 84 10.82 2.77 1.85
CA SER A 84 11.00 4.10 2.43
C SER A 84 11.12 4.02 3.94
N ALA A 85 12.06 4.80 4.50
CA ALA A 85 12.28 4.92 5.95
C ALA A 85 12.47 3.56 6.68
N GLY A 86 13.01 2.55 5.99
CA GLY A 86 13.21 1.20 6.53
C GLY A 86 11.96 0.30 6.50
N TYR A 87 10.90 0.70 5.80
CA TYR A 87 9.67 -0.08 5.61
C TYR A 87 9.47 -0.45 4.14
N TYR A 88 8.64 -1.46 3.89
CA TYR A 88 8.18 -1.80 2.55
C TYR A 88 6.69 -1.49 2.42
N PHE A 89 6.27 -1.00 1.27
CA PHE A 89 4.88 -0.70 0.95
C PHE A 89 4.54 -1.39 -0.37
N VAL A 90 3.43 -2.13 -0.41
CA VAL A 90 3.03 -2.92 -1.58
C VAL A 90 1.62 -2.56 -1.96
N GLY A 91 1.40 -2.15 -3.21
CA GLY A 91 0.09 -1.67 -3.65
C GLY A 91 0.08 -1.05 -5.05
N PRO A 92 -1.03 -0.41 -5.43
CA PRO A 92 -1.17 0.26 -6.72
C PRO A 92 -0.37 1.57 -6.80
N ASP A 93 0.18 1.87 -7.97
CA ASP A 93 0.78 3.16 -8.30
C ASP A 93 -0.30 4.17 -8.70
N ASN A 94 -1.09 4.61 -7.72
CA ASN A 94 -2.16 5.59 -7.88
C ASN A 94 -1.99 6.80 -6.94
N GLY A 95 -0.84 6.90 -6.28
CA GLY A 95 -0.53 7.95 -5.31
C GLY A 95 -0.83 7.59 -3.85
N VAL A 96 -1.37 6.40 -3.53
CA VAL A 96 -1.64 6.01 -2.13
C VAL A 96 -0.40 6.07 -1.21
N PHE A 97 0.81 5.98 -1.78
CA PHE A 97 2.09 6.08 -1.06
C PHE A 97 2.68 7.49 -1.01
N SER A 98 1.98 8.50 -1.51
CA SER A 98 2.50 9.88 -1.63
C SER A 98 3.09 10.42 -0.32
N TYR A 99 2.45 10.11 0.81
CA TYR A 99 2.82 10.66 2.12
C TYR A 99 3.90 9.86 2.87
N ILE A 100 4.35 8.74 2.33
CA ILE A 100 5.46 7.94 2.90
C ILE A 100 6.77 8.11 2.13
N TYR A 101 6.73 8.70 0.93
CA TYR A 101 7.93 8.93 0.14
C TYR A 101 8.85 9.96 0.81
N ASN A 102 10.14 9.71 0.72
CA ASN A 102 11.20 10.63 1.14
C ASN A 102 12.34 10.62 0.10
N LYS A 103 13.41 11.37 0.37
CA LYS A 103 14.56 11.53 -0.54
C LYS A 103 15.28 10.21 -0.87
N ASP A 104 15.21 9.23 0.03
CA ASP A 104 15.91 7.94 -0.07
C ASP A 104 14.95 6.82 -0.54
N SER A 105 13.71 7.16 -0.90
CA SER A 105 12.72 6.20 -1.37
C SER A 105 13.13 5.53 -2.68
N ARG A 106 13.02 4.20 -2.71
CA ARG A 106 13.20 3.38 -3.92
C ARG A 106 11.87 2.75 -4.30
N VAL A 107 11.48 2.84 -5.57
CA VAL A 107 10.20 2.29 -6.06
C VAL A 107 10.47 1.31 -7.18
N TYR A 108 9.77 0.18 -7.13
CA TYR A 108 9.95 -0.94 -8.05
C TYR A 108 8.61 -1.32 -8.65
N LYS A 109 8.51 -1.35 -9.98
CA LYS A 109 7.38 -1.95 -10.69
C LYS A 109 7.46 -3.47 -10.55
N ILE A 110 6.43 -4.07 -9.97
CA ILE A 110 6.36 -5.51 -9.72
C ILE A 110 6.31 -6.29 -11.04
N ASN A 111 7.08 -7.36 -11.13
CA ASN A 111 7.08 -8.30 -12.24
C ASN A 111 5.75 -9.06 -12.29
N GLN A 112 5.01 -8.93 -13.40
CA GLN A 112 3.72 -9.59 -13.62
C GLN A 112 3.87 -10.84 -14.47
N LYS A 113 3.17 -11.92 -14.12
CA LYS A 113 2.98 -13.08 -15.00
C LYS A 113 1.86 -12.79 -15.99
N LYS A 114 1.95 -13.29 -17.22
CA LYS A 114 0.97 -13.05 -18.30
C LYS A 114 -0.47 -13.56 -18.06
N ARG A 115 -0.76 -14.24 -16.94
CA ARG A 115 -2.05 -14.90 -16.64
C ARG A 115 -2.62 -14.48 -15.28
N LEU A 116 -2.72 -13.17 -15.03
CA LEU A 116 -3.31 -12.65 -13.79
C LEU A 116 -4.76 -12.24 -14.06
N SER A 117 -5.64 -12.38 -13.06
CA SER A 117 -6.99 -11.82 -13.15
C SER A 117 -6.90 -10.31 -13.33
N SER A 118 -7.69 -9.74 -14.23
CA SER A 118 -7.79 -8.29 -14.40
C SER A 118 -8.49 -7.59 -13.23
N THR A 119 -9.19 -8.33 -12.36
CA THR A 119 -10.11 -7.73 -11.38
C THR A 119 -9.68 -7.86 -9.92
N PHE A 120 -8.69 -8.71 -9.58
CA PHE A 120 -8.34 -8.92 -8.17
C PHE A 120 -6.83 -9.02 -7.89
N HIS A 121 -6.10 -7.97 -8.26
CA HIS A 121 -4.66 -7.86 -8.05
C HIS A 121 -4.23 -7.92 -6.57
N ALA A 122 -5.12 -7.65 -5.61
CA ALA A 122 -4.84 -7.84 -4.19
C ALA A 122 -4.45 -9.30 -3.88
N ARG A 123 -5.26 -10.24 -4.40
CA ARG A 123 -5.05 -11.68 -4.24
C ARG A 123 -3.89 -12.17 -5.12
N ASP A 124 -3.86 -11.74 -6.38
CA ASP A 124 -3.01 -12.36 -7.38
C ASP A 124 -1.59 -11.76 -7.45
N ILE A 125 -1.41 -10.53 -6.96
CA ILE A 125 -0.15 -9.79 -7.04
C ILE A 125 0.30 -9.32 -5.65
N PHE A 126 -0.48 -8.44 -5.02
CA PHE A 126 0.01 -7.67 -3.88
C PHE A 126 0.23 -8.53 -2.62
N GLY A 127 -0.74 -9.39 -2.27
CA GLY A 127 -0.59 -10.35 -1.18
C GLY A 127 0.63 -11.27 -1.37
N PRO A 128 0.74 -11.98 -2.50
CA PRO A 128 1.91 -12.82 -2.80
C PRO A 128 3.25 -12.08 -2.75
N VAL A 129 3.31 -10.84 -3.25
CA VAL A 129 4.53 -10.02 -3.19
C VAL A 129 4.89 -9.65 -1.75
N ALA A 130 3.91 -9.20 -0.95
CA ALA A 130 4.12 -8.91 0.46
C ALA A 130 4.61 -10.15 1.22
N ALA A 131 4.04 -11.33 0.92
CA ALA A 131 4.47 -12.58 1.51
C ALA A 131 5.91 -12.96 1.13
N ARG A 132 6.32 -12.77 -0.14
CA ARG A 132 7.70 -13.03 -0.58
C ARG A 132 8.71 -12.06 0.05
N LEU A 133 8.37 -10.78 0.19
CA LEU A 133 9.18 -9.82 0.95
C LEU A 133 9.35 -10.28 2.41
N SER A 134 8.26 -10.76 3.05
CA SER A 134 8.33 -11.29 4.42
C SER A 134 9.20 -12.55 4.56
N LYS A 135 9.51 -13.23 3.46
CA LYS A 135 10.43 -14.38 3.39
C LYS A 135 11.88 -13.99 3.07
N GLY A 136 12.16 -12.69 2.88
CA GLY A 136 13.49 -12.17 2.59
C GLY A 136 13.81 -11.99 1.11
N SER A 137 12.83 -12.13 0.20
CA SER A 137 13.04 -11.67 -1.19
C SER A 137 13.30 -10.16 -1.19
N SER A 138 14.27 -9.69 -1.97
CA SER A 138 14.51 -8.25 -2.12
C SER A 138 13.59 -7.64 -3.19
N PRO A 139 13.27 -6.33 -3.12
CA PRO A 139 12.47 -5.66 -4.15
C PRO A 139 13.04 -5.79 -5.57
N GLU A 140 14.36 -5.82 -5.73
CA GLU A 140 15.07 -5.96 -7.01
C GLU A 140 14.78 -7.29 -7.71
N VAL A 141 14.54 -8.35 -6.93
CA VAL A 141 14.16 -9.67 -7.48
C VAL A 141 12.68 -9.70 -7.87
N LEU A 142 11.85 -8.89 -7.21
CA LEU A 142 10.40 -8.87 -7.39
C LEU A 142 9.93 -7.87 -8.43
N GLY A 143 10.79 -6.93 -8.84
CA GLY A 143 10.44 -5.87 -9.75
C GLY A 143 11.63 -5.09 -10.29
N ILE A 144 11.34 -4.14 -11.17
CA ILE A 144 12.32 -3.28 -11.81
C ILE A 144 12.19 -1.89 -11.20
N MET A 145 13.32 -1.28 -10.81
CA MET A 145 13.31 0.07 -10.24
C MET A 145 12.78 1.09 -11.26
N ILE A 146 11.88 1.96 -10.81
CA ILE A 146 11.27 3.01 -11.62
C ILE A 146 11.46 4.38 -10.96
N LYS A 147 11.44 5.42 -11.78
CA LYS A 147 11.48 6.83 -11.32
C LYS A 147 10.16 7.55 -11.57
N ASP A 148 9.33 7.03 -12.47
CA ASP A 148 8.04 7.57 -12.89
C ASP A 148 6.89 6.89 -12.12
N TYR A 149 6.63 7.40 -10.92
CA TYR A 149 5.55 6.91 -10.06
C TYR A 149 4.70 8.07 -9.53
N VAL A 150 3.43 7.79 -9.26
CA VAL A 150 2.41 8.79 -8.95
C VAL A 150 2.65 9.36 -7.56
N LYS A 151 2.57 10.70 -7.47
CA LYS A 151 2.69 11.46 -6.21
C LYS A 151 1.72 12.63 -6.22
N PHE A 152 1.15 12.92 -5.07
CA PHE A 152 0.48 14.18 -4.76
C PHE A 152 1.06 14.79 -3.48
N GLU A 153 0.97 16.12 -3.36
CA GLU A 153 1.50 16.82 -2.19
C GLU A 153 0.60 16.62 -0.96
N PHE A 154 1.21 16.66 0.23
CA PHE A 154 0.45 16.84 1.46
C PHE A 154 -0.10 18.26 1.49
N PRO A 155 -1.39 18.45 1.83
CA PRO A 155 -2.02 19.77 1.82
C PRO A 155 -1.27 20.77 2.70
N LYS A 156 -0.98 21.93 2.13
CA LYS A 156 -0.24 23.00 2.82
C LYS A 156 -1.22 23.98 3.44
N ILE A 157 -0.93 24.35 4.68
CA ILE A 157 -1.63 25.41 5.38
C ILE A 157 -1.31 26.76 4.71
N LYS A 158 -2.34 27.57 4.44
CA LYS A 158 -2.19 28.92 3.89
C LYS A 158 -2.55 29.97 4.94
N LYS A 159 -1.62 30.90 5.22
CA LYS A 159 -1.93 32.09 6.02
C LYS A 159 -2.73 33.07 5.17
N ILE A 160 -3.85 33.55 5.70
CA ILE A 160 -4.70 34.57 5.07
C ILE A 160 -4.75 35.82 5.96
N LYS A 161 -5.28 36.95 5.45
CA LYS A 161 -5.29 38.25 6.16
C LYS A 161 -5.82 38.17 7.59
N ARG A 162 -6.81 37.30 7.85
CA ARG A 162 -7.34 37.01 9.19
C ARG A 162 -7.55 35.51 9.34
N GLY A 163 -6.49 34.80 9.67
CA GLY A 163 -6.55 33.39 10.06
C GLY A 163 -5.77 32.46 9.15
N ILE A 164 -6.20 31.21 9.13
CA ILE A 164 -5.51 30.09 8.51
C ILE A 164 -6.51 29.30 7.67
N GLN A 165 -6.16 29.02 6.42
CA GLN A 165 -6.91 28.14 5.54
C GLN A 165 -6.22 26.77 5.46
N GLY A 166 -7.01 25.71 5.62
CA GLY A 166 -6.60 24.32 5.44
C GLY A 166 -7.71 23.52 4.75
N GLU A 167 -7.52 22.20 4.67
CA GLU A 167 -8.53 21.28 4.15
C GLU A 167 -8.77 20.12 5.13
N VAL A 168 -9.98 19.55 5.08
CA VAL A 168 -10.32 18.34 5.81
C VAL A 168 -9.79 17.15 5.01
N ILE A 169 -8.78 16.46 5.54
CA ILE A 169 -8.15 15.30 4.89
C ILE A 169 -8.81 13.99 5.34
N TYR A 170 -9.30 13.95 6.57
CA TYR A 170 -9.89 12.78 7.21
C TYR A 170 -10.91 13.22 8.26
N ILE A 171 -11.99 12.46 8.40
CA ILE A 171 -13.06 12.65 9.39
C ILE A 171 -13.07 11.38 10.26
N ASP A 172 -13.05 11.54 11.57
CA ASP A 172 -13.17 10.42 12.53
C ASP A 172 -14.63 10.06 12.84
#